data_AF-A0A659UYI9-F1
#
_entry.id   AF-A0A659UYI9-F1
#
_cell.length_a   1.000
_cell.length_b   1.000
_cell.length_c   1.000
_cell.angle_alpha   90.00
_cell.angle_beta   90.00
_cell.angle_gamma   90.00
#
_symmetry.space_group_name_H-M   'P 1'
#
loop_
_entity.id
_entity.type
_entity.pdbx_description
1 polymer ?
#
loop_
_entity_poly.entity_id
_entity_poly.type
_entity_poly.pdbx_seq_one_letter_code
_entity_poly.pdbx_strand_id
1 'polypeptide(L)'
;MSLARLSLQALLAAVMIQAAAAETIPLPQRKPETGMHTDKPIENQLPQPATTAEPAPLPSVDSVNPDRFGAKPADAAYGAFQRGLYKTAYNLALVRAQNGDPAAQTLVAEILSRGLGVPLNSAEAAKWY
;
A
#
# COMPACT_ATOMS: atom_id res chain seq x y z
N MET A 1 -9.86 -41.47 -49.69
CA MET A 1 -10.13 -40.05 -49.37
C MET A 1 -11.34 -39.98 -48.47
N SER A 2 -11.17 -39.36 -47.29
CA SER A 2 -12.13 -38.59 -46.47
C SER A 2 -13.56 -38.42 -47.00
N LEU A 3 -14.65 -38.33 -46.23
CA LEU A 3 -14.91 -38.03 -44.81
C LEU A 3 -16.45 -38.14 -44.63
N ALA A 4 -16.93 -38.01 -43.37
CA ALA A 4 -18.33 -37.79 -42.93
C ALA A 4 -19.17 -39.06 -42.69
N ARG A 5 -19.90 -39.25 -41.59
CA ARG A 5 -20.21 -38.48 -40.38
C ARG A 5 -20.74 -39.51 -39.37
N LEU A 6 -20.11 -39.65 -38.20
CA LEU A 6 -20.69 -40.41 -37.09
C LEU A 6 -21.06 -39.41 -35.99
N SER A 7 -22.36 -39.16 -35.87
CA SER A 7 -22.99 -38.39 -34.81
C SER A 7 -23.00 -39.20 -33.52
N LEU A 8 -22.21 -38.78 -32.53
CA LEU A 8 -22.30 -39.30 -31.16
C LEU A 8 -22.38 -38.11 -30.20
N GLN A 9 -23.61 -37.93 -29.72
CA GLN A 9 -24.07 -37.36 -28.45
C GLN A 9 -23.32 -36.18 -27.81
N ALA A 10 -24.15 -35.19 -27.51
CA ALA A 10 -23.87 -34.03 -26.68
C ALA A 10 -23.06 -34.37 -25.43
N LEU A 11 -21.97 -33.63 -25.21
CA LEU A 11 -21.44 -33.44 -23.87
C LEU A 11 -21.27 -31.94 -23.63
N LEU A 12 -22.26 -31.43 -22.89
CA LEU A 12 -22.19 -30.38 -21.87
C LEU A 12 -20.88 -29.59 -21.76
N ALA A 13 -21.04 -28.27 -21.86
CA ALA A 13 -20.13 -27.29 -21.31
C ALA A 13 -19.83 -27.59 -19.83
N ALA A 14 -18.56 -27.58 -19.46
CA ALA A 14 -18.11 -27.38 -18.09
C ALA A 14 -16.89 -26.46 -18.10
N VAL A 15 -17.14 -25.15 -18.13
CA VAL A 15 -16.17 -24.17 -17.67
C VAL A 15 -16.06 -24.39 -16.16
N MET A 16 -15.02 -25.09 -15.73
CA MET A 16 -14.70 -25.23 -14.31
C MET A 16 -14.19 -23.89 -13.80
N ILE A 17 -15.05 -23.17 -13.09
CA ILE A 17 -14.66 -22.10 -12.18
C ILE A 17 -13.74 -22.76 -11.14
N GLN A 18 -12.45 -22.43 -11.18
CA GLN A 18 -11.54 -22.83 -10.11
C GLN A 18 -11.82 -21.92 -8.91
N ALA A 19 -12.76 -22.33 -8.07
CA ALA A 19 -12.96 -21.76 -6.75
C ALA A 19 -11.68 -22.01 -5.95
N ALA A 20 -11.01 -20.94 -5.52
CA ALA A 20 -10.00 -21.03 -4.50
C ALA A 20 -10.65 -21.68 -3.27
N ALA A 21 -10.21 -22.89 -2.95
CA ALA A 21 -10.53 -23.51 -1.67
C ALA A 21 -9.91 -22.62 -0.59
N ALA A 22 -10.74 -21.78 0.02
CA ALA A 22 -10.43 -21.27 1.34
C ALA A 22 -10.44 -22.50 2.25
N GLU A 23 -9.26 -23.00 2.61
CA GLU A 23 -9.13 -23.87 3.78
C GLU A 23 -9.68 -23.08 4.97
N THR A 24 -10.91 -23.38 5.36
CA THR A 24 -11.48 -22.94 6.62
C THR A 24 -10.64 -23.57 7.72
N ILE A 25 -9.71 -22.81 8.28
CA ILE A 25 -9.02 -23.18 9.52
C ILE A 25 -10.12 -23.46 10.55
N PRO A 26 -10.26 -24.70 11.06
CA PRO A 26 -11.25 -24.98 12.08
C PRO A 26 -10.93 -24.13 13.31
N LEU A 27 -11.85 -23.27 13.74
CA LEU A 27 -11.69 -22.57 15.00
C LEU A 27 -11.57 -23.61 16.12
N PRO A 28 -10.60 -23.47 17.04
CA PRO A 28 -10.46 -24.37 18.17
C PRO A 28 -11.75 -24.33 18.99
N GLN A 29 -12.43 -25.46 19.08
CA GLN A 29 -13.64 -25.62 19.89
C GLN A 29 -13.25 -25.41 21.35
N ARG A 30 -13.74 -24.33 21.99
CA ARG A 30 -13.58 -24.17 23.44
C ARG A 30 -14.35 -25.28 24.15
N LYS A 31 -13.62 -26.17 24.81
CA LYS A 31 -14.19 -27.13 25.75
C LYS A 31 -14.80 -26.33 26.90
N PRO A 32 -16.06 -26.58 27.30
CA PRO A 32 -16.63 -25.95 28.48
C PRO A 32 -15.95 -26.59 29.69
N GLU A 33 -14.90 -25.94 30.18
CA GLU A 33 -14.29 -26.23 31.47
C GLU A 33 -15.33 -25.83 32.51
N THR A 34 -16.12 -26.78 32.99
CA THR A 34 -16.98 -26.62 34.18
C THR A 34 -16.08 -26.58 35.42
N GLY A 35 -15.24 -25.56 35.49
CA GLY A 35 -14.57 -25.12 36.70
C GLY A 35 -15.22 -23.81 37.09
N MET A 36 -15.82 -23.75 38.28
CA MET A 36 -16.08 -22.47 38.94
C MET A 36 -14.72 -21.81 39.21
N HIS A 37 -14.14 -21.17 38.19
CA HIS A 37 -13.11 -20.20 38.41
C HIS A 37 -13.80 -18.99 39.00
N THR A 38 -13.83 -18.90 40.32
CA THR A 38 -13.91 -17.60 40.99
C THR A 38 -12.67 -16.84 40.56
N ASP A 39 -12.79 -16.10 39.45
CA ASP A 39 -11.84 -15.09 39.04
C ASP A 39 -11.78 -14.08 40.18
N LYS A 40 -10.81 -14.26 41.07
CA LYS A 40 -10.47 -13.24 42.04
C LYS A 40 -10.04 -12.01 41.23
N PRO A 41 -10.52 -10.80 41.56
CA PRO A 41 -10.03 -9.60 40.92
C PRO A 41 -8.51 -9.59 40.96
N ILE A 42 -7.85 -9.23 39.86
CA ILE A 42 -6.39 -9.10 39.86
C ILE A 42 -6.03 -8.12 40.97
N GLU A 43 -5.46 -8.64 42.05
CA GLU A 43 -5.22 -7.90 43.30
C GLU A 43 -4.18 -6.79 43.10
N ASN A 44 -3.39 -6.88 42.03
CA ASN A 44 -2.51 -5.82 41.54
C ASN A 44 -2.67 -5.67 40.02
N GLN A 45 -3.41 -4.63 39.59
CA GLN A 45 -3.49 -4.27 38.18
C GLN A 45 -2.07 -3.99 37.66
N LEU A 46 -1.65 -4.66 36.59
CA LEU A 46 -0.43 -4.29 35.88
C LEU A 46 -0.55 -2.81 35.48
N PRO A 47 0.52 -2.00 35.64
CA PRO A 47 0.46 -0.60 35.26
C PRO A 47 0.05 -0.50 33.80
N GLN A 48 -1.13 0.07 33.53
CA GLN A 48 -1.54 0.34 32.16
C GLN A 48 -0.66 1.47 31.62
N PRO A 49 -0.02 1.32 30.45
CA PRO A 49 0.91 2.32 29.94
C PRO A 49 0.31 3.71 29.67
N ALA A 50 -1.02 3.87 29.71
CA ALA A 50 -1.65 5.18 29.56
C ALA A 50 -3.10 5.15 30.09
N THR A 51 -3.31 5.51 31.36
CA THR A 51 -4.53 6.16 31.87
C THR A 51 -4.37 6.26 33.38
N THR A 52 -4.02 7.46 33.88
CA THR A 52 -4.33 8.06 35.20
C THR A 52 -3.34 9.17 35.55
N ALA A 53 -2.12 9.18 34.98
CA ALA A 53 -1.22 10.32 35.09
C ALA A 53 -1.51 11.36 34.01
N GLU A 54 -1.51 12.64 34.40
CA GLU A 54 -1.44 13.77 33.46
C GLU A 54 -0.27 13.51 32.50
N PRO A 55 -0.46 13.56 31.16
CA PRO A 55 0.61 13.30 30.23
C PRO A 55 1.77 14.26 30.51
N ALA A 56 2.99 13.75 30.52
CA ALA A 56 4.16 14.61 30.50
C ALA A 56 4.00 15.67 29.40
N PRO A 57 4.47 16.92 29.61
CA PRO A 57 4.37 17.98 28.61
C PRO A 57 4.84 17.45 27.26
N LEU A 58 4.01 17.62 26.23
CA LEU A 58 4.36 17.19 24.89
C LEU A 58 5.72 17.80 24.51
N PRO A 59 6.61 17.05 23.86
CA PRO A 59 7.88 17.60 23.39
C PRO A 59 7.61 18.81 22.51
N SER A 60 8.17 19.96 22.88
CA SER A 60 8.15 21.17 22.05
C SER A 60 8.83 20.91 20.71
N VAL A 61 8.43 21.62 19.65
CA VAL A 61 9.01 21.46 18.30
C VAL A 61 10.55 21.53 18.29
N ASP A 62 11.14 22.32 19.19
CA ASP A 62 12.58 22.49 19.33
C ASP A 62 13.31 21.28 19.95
N SER A 63 12.59 20.38 20.63
CA SER A 63 13.16 19.19 21.29
C SER A 63 13.18 17.95 20.39
N VAL A 64 12.63 18.05 19.19
CA VAL A 64 12.56 16.94 18.23
C VAL A 64 13.79 16.98 17.34
N ASN A 65 14.68 15.98 17.47
CA ASN A 65 15.77 15.78 16.51
C ASN A 65 15.16 15.45 15.12
N PRO A 66 15.38 16.27 14.08
CA PRO A 66 14.81 16.05 12.75
C PRO A 66 15.40 14.81 12.06
N ASP A 67 16.64 14.42 12.36
CA ASP A 67 17.30 13.25 11.79
C ASP A 67 16.65 11.94 12.22
N ARG A 68 15.84 11.96 13.30
CA ARG A 68 15.07 10.79 13.75
C ARG A 68 14.09 10.29 12.70
N PHE A 69 13.73 11.13 11.73
CA PHE A 69 12.82 10.79 10.64
C PHE A 69 13.56 10.35 9.35
N GLY A 70 14.89 10.25 9.41
CA GLY A 70 15.74 9.80 8.31
C GLY A 70 16.78 10.84 7.90
N ALA A 71 17.95 10.38 7.47
CA ALA A 71 19.09 11.23 7.11
C ALA A 71 18.96 11.94 5.75
N LYS A 72 17.93 11.62 4.95
CA LYS A 72 17.76 12.18 3.61
C LYS A 72 16.75 13.33 3.62
N PRO A 73 17.10 14.50 3.06
CA PRO A 73 16.15 15.59 2.86
C PRO A 73 14.92 15.10 2.08
N ALA A 74 13.74 15.64 2.41
CA ALA A 74 12.54 15.34 1.68
C ALA A 74 12.68 15.77 0.20
N ASP A 75 12.29 14.89 -0.71
CA ASP A 75 12.28 15.19 -2.14
C ASP A 75 11.15 16.16 -2.46
N ALA A 76 11.50 17.39 -2.83
CA ALA A 76 10.51 18.44 -3.10
C ALA A 76 9.58 18.11 -4.28
N ALA A 77 10.06 17.39 -5.29
CA ALA A 77 9.25 17.02 -6.47
C ALA A 77 8.22 15.96 -6.10
N TYR A 78 8.63 14.91 -5.38
CA TYR A 78 7.70 13.90 -4.86
C TYR A 78 6.75 14.49 -3.82
N GLY A 79 7.21 15.38 -2.95
CA GLY A 79 6.34 16.08 -1.99
C GLY A 79 5.29 16.96 -2.68
N ALA A 80 5.61 17.57 -3.81
CA ALA A 80 4.62 18.26 -4.65
C ALA A 80 3.65 17.27 -5.31
N PHE A 81 4.15 16.15 -5.84
CA PHE A 81 3.33 15.10 -6.48
C PHE A 81 2.30 14.51 -5.52
N GLN A 82 2.72 14.16 -4.30
CA GLN A 82 1.86 13.60 -3.26
C GLN A 82 0.71 14.54 -2.85
N ARG A 83 0.92 15.85 -2.98
CA ARG A 83 -0.09 16.88 -2.69
C ARG A 83 -0.98 17.21 -3.90
N GLY A 84 -0.80 16.52 -5.03
CA GLY A 84 -1.52 16.79 -6.27
C GLY A 84 -1.05 18.03 -7.03
N LEU A 85 0.09 18.63 -6.63
CA LEU A 85 0.67 19.80 -7.29
C LEU A 85 1.49 19.38 -8.51
N TYR A 86 0.86 18.72 -9.47
CA TYR A 86 1.56 17.99 -10.53
C TYR A 86 2.40 18.86 -11.47
N LYS A 87 1.91 20.06 -11.84
CA LYS A 87 2.74 21.03 -12.61
C LYS A 87 4.00 21.43 -11.84
N THR A 88 3.87 21.67 -10.53
CA THR A 88 5.00 22.00 -9.67
C THR A 88 5.96 20.82 -9.57
N ALA A 89 5.45 19.61 -9.38
CA ALA A 89 6.24 18.38 -9.36
C ALA A 89 7.03 18.18 -10.66
N TYR A 90 6.36 18.36 -11.81
CA TYR A 90 6.98 18.29 -13.13
C TYR A 90 8.14 19.27 -13.26
N ASN A 91 7.92 20.54 -12.94
CA ASN A 91 8.96 21.58 -13.05
C ASN A 91 10.16 21.31 -12.12
N LEU A 92 9.90 20.84 -10.90
CA LEU A 92 10.96 20.49 -9.94
C LEU A 92 11.74 19.25 -10.37
N ALA A 93 11.06 18.26 -10.98
CA ALA A 93 11.68 17.02 -11.43
C ALA A 93 12.45 17.19 -12.75
N LEU A 94 11.98 18.05 -13.67
CA LEU A 94 12.49 18.13 -15.04
C LEU A 94 14.00 18.40 -15.09
N VAL A 95 14.50 19.36 -14.32
CA VAL A 95 15.94 19.69 -14.29
C VAL A 95 16.76 18.50 -13.79
N ARG A 96 16.28 17.80 -12.76
CA ARG A 96 16.96 16.61 -12.23
C ARG A 96 16.92 15.44 -13.21
N ALA A 97 15.79 15.24 -13.88
CA ALA A 97 15.61 14.21 -14.89
C ALA A 97 16.57 14.41 -16.08
N GLN A 98 16.73 15.67 -16.51
CA GLN A 98 17.71 16.07 -17.54
C GLN A 98 19.16 15.81 -17.11
N ASN A 99 19.45 15.95 -15.81
CA ASN A 99 20.75 15.62 -15.22
C ASN A 99 20.95 14.12 -14.96
N GLY A 100 20.01 13.27 -15.36
CA GLY A 100 20.14 11.81 -15.25
C GLY A 100 19.70 11.23 -13.91
N ASP A 101 18.97 11.96 -13.07
CA ASP A 101 18.40 11.42 -11.84
C ASP A 101 17.27 10.41 -12.16
N PRO A 102 17.45 9.10 -11.89
CA PRO A 102 16.49 8.08 -12.29
C PRO A 102 15.12 8.24 -11.61
N ALA A 103 15.10 8.73 -10.37
CA ALA A 103 13.86 8.95 -9.64
C ALA A 103 13.07 10.11 -10.23
N ALA A 104 13.77 11.15 -10.68
CA ALA A 104 13.16 12.29 -11.35
C ALA A 104 12.69 11.95 -12.77
N GLN A 105 13.47 11.15 -13.53
CA GLN A 105 13.08 10.65 -14.85
C GLN A 105 11.78 9.84 -14.77
N THR A 106 11.68 8.91 -13.83
CA THR A 106 10.45 8.13 -13.59
C THR A 106 9.27 9.04 -13.24
N LEU A 107 9.49 10.06 -12.39
CA LEU A 107 8.43 10.99 -12.00
C LEU A 107 7.92 11.83 -13.18
N VAL A 108 8.84 12.31 -14.04
CA VAL A 108 8.48 13.04 -15.27
C VAL A 108 7.70 12.12 -16.22
N ALA A 109 8.15 10.88 -16.41
CA ALA A 109 7.46 9.88 -17.22
C ALA A 109 6.02 9.63 -16.72
N GLU A 110 5.85 9.43 -15.41
CA GLU A 110 4.56 9.19 -14.77
C GLU A 110 3.59 10.38 -14.95
N ILE A 111 4.09 11.60 -14.79
CA ILE A 111 3.28 12.81 -14.97
C ILE A 111 2.80 12.94 -16.43
N LEU A 112 3.69 12.70 -17.40
CA LEU A 112 3.37 12.79 -18.83
C LEU A 112 2.48 11.63 -19.30
N SER A 113 2.72 10.41 -18.82
CA SER A 113 1.97 9.22 -19.24
C SER A 113 0.50 9.28 -18.80
N ARG A 114 0.24 9.89 -17.63
CA ARG A 114 -1.09 10.03 -17.04
C ARG A 114 -1.73 11.40 -17.27
N GLY A 115 -0.99 12.36 -17.85
CA GLY A 115 -1.48 13.72 -18.08
C GLY A 115 -1.81 14.47 -16.78
N LEU A 116 -0.97 14.30 -15.75
CA LEU A 116 -1.22 14.87 -14.43
C LEU A 116 -0.83 16.36 -14.42
N GLY A 117 -1.83 17.25 -14.50
CA GLY A 117 -1.60 18.70 -14.54
C GLY A 117 -0.90 19.21 -15.80
N VAL A 118 -0.45 18.34 -16.70
CA VAL A 118 0.07 18.65 -18.04
C VAL A 118 -0.72 17.83 -19.07
N PRO A 119 -0.73 18.21 -20.36
CA PRO A 119 -1.32 17.36 -21.39
C PRO A 119 -0.70 15.96 -21.39
N LEU A 120 -1.53 14.93 -21.57
CA LEU A 120 -1.07 13.55 -21.69
C LEU A 120 -0.16 13.44 -22.91
N ASN A 121 1.04 12.88 -22.71
CA ASN A 121 2.02 12.67 -23.76
C ASN A 121 2.80 11.37 -23.51
N SER A 122 2.20 10.24 -23.88
CA SER A 122 2.81 8.91 -23.72
C SER A 122 4.10 8.74 -24.53
N ALA A 123 4.22 9.43 -25.68
CA ALA A 123 5.40 9.36 -26.53
C ALA A 123 6.62 10.05 -25.90
N GLU A 124 6.40 11.16 -25.19
CA GLU A 124 7.46 11.81 -24.43
C GLU A 124 7.76 11.06 -23.13
N ALA A 125 6.73 10.56 -22.42
CA ALA A 125 6.93 9.71 -21.25
C ALA A 125 7.84 8.50 -21.52
N ALA A 126 7.66 7.85 -22.68
CA ALA A 126 8.49 6.71 -23.09
C ALA A 126 9.97 7.04 -23.29
N LYS A 127 10.34 8.32 -23.46
CA LYS A 127 11.75 8.75 -23.54
C LYS A 127 12.40 8.90 -22.17
N TRP A 128 11.58 9.00 -21.12
CA TRP A 128 12.01 9.19 -19.74
C TRP A 128 12.03 7.89 -18.93
N TYR A 129 11.33 6.84 -19.40
CA TYR A 129 11.52 5.47 -18.90
C TYR A 129 12.81 4.86 -19.47
#